data_AF-A0A835UEJ3-F1
#
_entry.id   AF-A0A835UEJ3-F1
#
_cell.length_a   1.000
_cell.length_b   1.000
_cell.length_c   1.000
_cell.angle_alpha   90.00
_cell.angle_beta   90.00
_cell.angle_gamma   90.00
#
_symmetry.space_group_name_H-M   'P 1'
#
loop_
_entity.id
_entity.type
_entity.pdbx_description
1 polymer ?
#
loop_
_entity_poly.entity_id
_entity_poly.type
_entity_poly.pdbx_seq_one_letter_code
_entity_poly.pdbx_strand_id
1 'polypeptide(L)'
;MPNISACFSRRLERAGFFFSSPGLEFYVVIDFLWYRRNINGSSVDSYGYDNIDEWGRLVPDPERWPSSRNGQGFKTVSQKVHEMGLKFGIHLMGGISTESVNNNKTILDVTTGLPYEEGGRVWHAGDIGLTNMHCSWMKNGFMSVNTALGAGRAFLRSLYQQYVDWGIDFVKIDCVFGDDLDKKQIITISEILEDLGRSVLISLSPGTHATPSMADGIIDYVDLYRITGDFWDNWNEITGHFNVARDFAAAKKIGAAGAHGNSWPDLDMLPLGWITDPGVRRGPYRRSKLTLDEQRTMLTLWSMAKSPLMFGGDTRQLDDTTLNLITNPTLLEINSNSANNTEFPYVFSDKMSMPVPLADSHLEQRLHMNKPKKIEMSLTAMKTNKAKLYSEVRSWIATGQRGEIYLSFFNLNPYRTTISANFGDLQKALGSSVRTSCKCFEVWSGKDFGAVEGTISIVVDSHGCALFVLNCNT
;
A
#
# COMPACT_ATOMS: atom_id res chain seq x y z
N MET A 1 -11.67 -1.83 -23.03
CA MET A 1 -11.62 -2.43 -21.67
C MET A 1 -12.87 -3.24 -21.23
N PRO A 2 -13.72 -3.88 -22.07
CA PRO A 2 -14.88 -4.61 -21.52
C PRO A 2 -14.56 -5.94 -20.81
N ASN A 3 -13.37 -6.53 -21.04
CA ASN A 3 -13.08 -7.91 -20.62
C ASN A 3 -12.26 -8.07 -19.32
N ILE A 4 -11.73 -6.98 -18.73
CA ILE A 4 -10.77 -7.07 -17.61
C ILE A 4 -11.53 -7.25 -16.28
N SER A 5 -12.41 -6.30 -15.96
CA SER A 5 -13.15 -6.30 -14.69
C SER A 5 -14.18 -7.45 -14.61
N ALA A 6 -14.79 -7.82 -15.74
CA ALA A 6 -15.86 -8.83 -15.76
C ALA A 6 -15.31 -10.24 -15.53
N CYS A 7 -14.03 -10.48 -15.85
CA CYS A 7 -13.36 -11.74 -15.58
C CYS A 7 -13.01 -11.85 -14.09
N PHE A 8 -12.53 -10.76 -13.48
CA PHE A 8 -12.19 -10.72 -12.07
C PHE A 8 -13.43 -10.82 -11.17
N SER A 9 -14.46 -10.00 -11.42
CA SER A 9 -15.73 -10.04 -10.68
C SER A 9 -16.38 -11.43 -10.77
N ARG A 10 -16.50 -12.03 -11.96
CA ARG A 10 -17.05 -13.39 -12.09
C ARG A 10 -16.22 -14.46 -11.40
N ARG A 11 -14.89 -14.31 -11.35
CA ARG A 11 -14.02 -15.25 -10.62
C ARG A 11 -14.18 -15.11 -9.11
N LEU A 12 -14.29 -13.88 -8.60
CA LEU A 12 -14.61 -13.60 -7.20
C LEU A 12 -16.01 -14.12 -6.83
N GLU A 13 -17.01 -13.90 -7.68
CA GLU A 13 -18.37 -14.46 -7.51
C GLU A 13 -18.35 -15.99 -7.48
N ARG A 14 -17.64 -16.63 -8.42
CA ARG A 14 -17.47 -18.10 -8.46
C ARG A 14 -16.71 -18.63 -7.26
N ALA A 15 -15.77 -17.86 -6.72
CA ALA A 15 -15.08 -18.17 -5.47
C ALA A 15 -15.96 -17.93 -4.22
N GLY A 16 -17.22 -17.51 -4.40
CA GLY A 16 -18.17 -17.23 -3.31
C GLY A 16 -17.89 -15.93 -2.56
N PHE A 17 -16.95 -15.13 -3.03
CA PHE A 17 -16.35 -14.02 -2.28
C PHE A 17 -17.33 -12.92 -1.91
N PHE A 18 -18.15 -12.48 -2.88
CA PHE A 18 -19.14 -11.42 -2.66
C PHE A 18 -20.27 -11.84 -1.70
N PHE A 19 -20.49 -13.15 -1.53
CA PHE A 19 -21.52 -13.67 -0.63
C PHE A 19 -20.98 -13.96 0.77
N SER A 20 -19.68 -14.24 0.92
CA SER A 20 -19.05 -14.59 2.19
C SER A 20 -18.56 -13.39 3.00
N SER A 21 -18.43 -12.22 2.38
CA SER A 21 -17.76 -11.07 3.02
C SER A 21 -18.57 -9.76 2.86
N PRO A 22 -19.75 -9.66 3.49
CA PRO A 22 -20.58 -8.46 3.45
C PRO A 22 -19.80 -7.25 3.99
N GLY A 23 -19.77 -6.15 3.23
CA GLY A 23 -19.11 -4.90 3.61
C GLY A 23 -17.75 -4.62 2.96
N LEU A 24 -17.19 -5.55 2.19
CA LEU A 24 -15.99 -5.27 1.38
C LEU A 24 -16.35 -4.49 0.11
N GLU A 25 -15.76 -3.30 -0.03
CA GLU A 25 -15.82 -2.50 -1.25
C GLU A 25 -14.62 -2.78 -2.14
N PHE A 26 -14.86 -2.82 -3.46
CA PHE A 26 -13.83 -3.08 -4.45
C PHE A 26 -13.66 -1.89 -5.38
N TYR A 27 -12.40 -1.49 -5.54
CA TYR A 27 -12.02 -0.35 -6.35
C TYR A 27 -11.29 -0.79 -7.62
N VAL A 28 -11.61 -0.15 -8.73
CA VAL A 28 -10.81 -0.17 -9.96
C VAL A 28 -10.15 1.19 -10.08
N VAL A 29 -8.83 1.24 -9.89
CA VAL A 29 -8.07 2.50 -9.88
C VAL A 29 -7.19 2.59 -11.12
N ILE A 30 -7.30 3.68 -11.87
CA ILE A 30 -6.35 4.00 -12.94
C ILE A 30 -5.20 4.77 -12.32
N ASP A 31 -4.00 4.18 -12.32
CA ASP A 31 -2.80 4.84 -11.80
C ASP A 31 -2.23 5.89 -12.78
N PHE A 32 -1.04 6.42 -12.49
CA PHE A 32 -0.52 7.70 -12.97
C PHE A 32 -0.49 7.90 -14.51
N LEU A 33 -0.46 9.18 -14.92
CA LEU A 33 -0.27 9.64 -16.30
C LEU A 33 -1.36 9.23 -17.30
N TRP A 34 -2.61 9.03 -16.89
CA TRP A 34 -3.74 8.76 -17.80
C TRP A 34 -4.09 9.94 -18.74
N TYR A 35 -3.60 11.13 -18.45
CA TYR A 35 -3.72 12.33 -19.29
C TYR A 35 -2.58 12.50 -20.29
N ARG A 36 -1.41 11.89 -20.05
CA ARG A 36 -0.21 12.12 -20.89
C ARG A 36 -0.25 11.34 -22.20
N ARG A 37 -0.03 12.00 -23.33
CA ARG A 37 0.02 11.35 -24.65
C ARG A 37 1.09 10.25 -24.69
N ASN A 38 0.70 9.06 -25.14
CA ASN A 38 1.61 7.92 -25.29
C ASN A 38 2.27 7.92 -26.68
N ILE A 39 3.17 8.87 -26.89
CA ILE A 39 3.92 9.06 -28.15
C ILE A 39 5.43 9.04 -27.91
N ASN A 40 6.21 8.82 -28.98
CA ASN A 40 7.67 8.89 -28.91
C ASN A 40 8.11 10.28 -28.40
N GLY A 41 9.04 10.30 -27.44
CA GLY A 41 9.53 11.53 -26.81
C GLY A 41 8.81 11.93 -25.52
N SER A 42 7.62 11.38 -25.25
CA SER A 42 6.98 11.48 -23.94
C SER A 42 7.72 10.59 -22.93
N SER A 43 7.94 11.07 -21.72
CA SER A 43 8.55 10.40 -20.56
C SER A 43 7.70 10.63 -19.30
N VAL A 44 8.07 10.00 -18.18
CA VAL A 44 7.40 10.22 -16.89
C VAL A 44 7.58 11.65 -16.36
N ASP A 45 8.65 12.33 -16.77
CA ASP A 45 8.97 13.71 -16.39
C ASP A 45 8.95 14.65 -17.62
N SER A 46 8.13 14.33 -18.63
CA SER A 46 8.01 15.18 -19.81
C SER A 46 6.96 16.28 -19.62
N TYR A 47 7.30 17.46 -20.12
CA TYR A 47 6.41 18.59 -20.36
C TYR A 47 5.98 18.65 -21.83
N GLY A 48 4.79 19.20 -22.13
CA GLY A 48 4.31 19.42 -23.49
C GLY A 48 3.55 18.23 -24.10
N TYR A 49 3.25 17.22 -23.28
CA TYR A 49 2.57 15.99 -23.70
C TYR A 49 1.28 15.75 -22.92
N ASP A 50 0.91 16.62 -21.98
CA ASP A 50 -0.27 16.44 -21.14
C ASP A 50 -1.49 16.96 -21.86
N ASN A 51 -2.53 16.13 -21.97
CA ASN A 51 -3.80 16.60 -22.48
C ASN A 51 -4.47 17.46 -21.40
N ILE A 52 -4.60 18.76 -21.68
CA ILE A 52 -5.26 19.74 -20.83
C ILE A 52 -6.42 20.40 -21.58
N ASP A 53 -7.51 20.70 -20.88
CA ASP A 53 -8.61 21.47 -21.42
C ASP A 53 -8.30 22.98 -21.49
N GLU A 54 -9.27 23.78 -21.92
CA GLU A 54 -9.14 25.24 -22.02
C GLU A 54 -8.93 25.92 -20.66
N TRP A 55 -9.29 25.25 -19.56
CA TRP A 55 -9.21 25.71 -18.18
C TRP A 55 -7.95 25.23 -17.45
N GLY A 56 -7.05 24.53 -18.17
CA GLY A 56 -5.83 23.97 -17.60
C GLY A 56 -6.03 22.71 -16.76
N ARG A 57 -7.19 22.05 -16.85
CA ARG A 57 -7.47 20.78 -16.16
C ARG A 57 -7.05 19.60 -17.02
N LEU A 58 -6.55 18.55 -16.39
CA LEU A 58 -6.09 17.34 -17.09
C LEU A 58 -7.28 16.56 -17.64
N VAL A 59 -7.17 16.07 -18.87
CA VAL A 59 -8.20 15.21 -19.50
C VAL A 59 -7.61 13.91 -20.02
N PRO A 60 -8.36 12.80 -20.05
CA PRO A 60 -7.82 11.51 -20.45
C PRO A 60 -7.39 11.51 -21.90
N ASP A 61 -6.21 10.96 -22.17
CA ASP A 61 -5.64 10.85 -23.51
C ASP A 61 -6.58 10.06 -24.43
N PRO A 62 -7.21 10.69 -25.44
CA PRO A 62 -8.30 10.08 -26.22
C PRO A 62 -7.85 8.90 -27.09
N GLU A 63 -6.54 8.73 -27.31
CA GLU A 63 -6.00 7.57 -28.02
C GLU A 63 -5.90 6.34 -27.11
N ARG A 64 -5.57 6.54 -25.82
CA ARG A 64 -5.62 5.47 -24.81
C ARG A 64 -7.03 5.23 -24.27
N TRP A 65 -7.83 6.29 -24.23
CA TRP A 65 -9.18 6.30 -23.68
C TRP A 65 -10.19 6.79 -24.73
N PRO A 66 -10.52 6.02 -25.79
CA PRO A 66 -11.42 6.49 -26.85
C PRO A 66 -12.79 6.97 -26.37
N SER A 67 -13.27 6.47 -25.23
CA SER A 67 -14.53 6.91 -24.60
C SER A 67 -14.45 8.29 -23.97
N SER A 68 -13.28 8.92 -23.85
CA SER A 68 -13.11 10.28 -23.32
C SER A 68 -13.30 11.38 -24.37
N ARG A 69 -13.31 11.00 -25.65
CA ARG A 69 -13.50 11.93 -26.79
C ARG A 69 -14.76 12.77 -26.60
N ASN A 70 -14.75 13.98 -27.15
CA ASN A 70 -15.85 14.95 -27.05
C ASN A 70 -16.20 15.35 -25.59
N GLY A 71 -15.17 15.49 -24.75
CA GLY A 71 -15.32 15.99 -23.37
C GLY A 71 -15.97 15.02 -22.39
N GLN A 72 -16.12 13.75 -22.74
CA GLN A 72 -16.75 12.75 -21.86
C GLN A 72 -15.87 12.33 -20.68
N GLY A 73 -14.55 12.59 -20.76
CA GLY A 73 -13.60 12.23 -19.72
C GLY A 73 -13.70 10.76 -19.32
N PHE A 74 -13.82 10.49 -18.02
CA PHE A 74 -13.98 9.12 -17.52
C PHE A 74 -15.42 8.67 -17.27
N LYS A 75 -16.44 9.51 -17.56
CA LYS A 75 -17.84 9.22 -17.27
C LYS A 75 -18.31 7.85 -17.79
N THR A 76 -17.96 7.52 -19.04
CA THR A 76 -18.33 6.22 -19.63
C THR A 76 -17.65 5.04 -18.94
N VAL A 77 -16.40 5.23 -18.46
CA VAL A 77 -15.64 4.18 -17.77
C VAL A 77 -16.18 3.96 -16.37
N SER A 78 -16.39 5.04 -15.60
CA SER A 78 -16.93 4.97 -14.24
C SER A 78 -18.33 4.35 -14.23
N GLN A 79 -19.22 4.78 -15.13
CA GLN A 79 -20.55 4.18 -15.29
C GLN A 79 -20.44 2.67 -15.51
N LYS A 80 -19.50 2.23 -16.35
CA LYS A 80 -19.33 0.80 -16.58
C LYS A 80 -18.82 0.06 -15.35
N VAL A 81 -17.94 0.66 -14.57
CA VAL A 81 -17.44 0.10 -13.31
C VAL A 81 -18.56 0.03 -12.27
N HIS A 82 -19.39 1.07 -12.15
CA HIS A 82 -20.55 1.12 -11.26
C HIS A 82 -21.63 0.10 -11.62
N GLU A 83 -21.92 -0.10 -12.93
CA GLU A 83 -22.82 -1.15 -13.41
C GLU A 83 -22.39 -2.57 -12.97
N MET A 84 -21.12 -2.74 -12.63
CA MET A 84 -20.55 -4.01 -12.15
C MET A 84 -20.55 -4.12 -10.62
N GLY A 85 -21.13 -3.15 -9.92
CA GLY A 85 -21.16 -3.10 -8.45
C GLY A 85 -19.81 -2.70 -7.82
N LEU A 86 -18.89 -2.14 -8.60
CA LEU A 86 -17.56 -1.71 -8.14
C LEU A 86 -17.48 -0.19 -8.02
N LYS A 87 -16.45 0.30 -7.34
CA LYS A 87 -16.10 1.72 -7.22
C LYS A 87 -14.95 2.07 -8.17
N PHE A 88 -14.90 3.31 -8.63
CA PHE A 88 -13.92 3.75 -9.61
C PHE A 88 -13.01 4.85 -9.07
N GLY A 89 -11.70 4.70 -9.27
CA GLY A 89 -10.71 5.65 -8.78
C GLY A 89 -9.68 6.06 -9.83
N ILE A 90 -9.02 7.18 -9.57
CA ILE A 90 -7.92 7.69 -10.41
C ILE A 90 -6.76 8.20 -9.56
N HIS A 91 -5.55 8.06 -10.09
CA HIS A 91 -4.35 8.73 -9.59
C HIS A 91 -4.31 10.18 -10.06
N LEU A 92 -3.84 11.08 -9.20
CA LEU A 92 -3.67 12.50 -9.44
C LEU A 92 -2.28 12.93 -8.98
N MET A 93 -1.67 13.87 -9.67
CA MET A 93 -0.51 14.58 -9.14
C MET A 93 -0.99 15.75 -8.28
N GLY A 94 -0.31 16.02 -7.18
CA GLY A 94 -0.51 17.23 -6.38
C GLY A 94 -0.32 18.50 -7.22
N GLY A 95 -1.26 19.43 -7.08
CA GLY A 95 -1.18 20.77 -7.65
C GLY A 95 -1.64 20.89 -9.12
N ILE A 96 -0.79 21.49 -9.95
CA ILE A 96 -1.09 21.92 -11.33
C ILE A 96 0.04 21.49 -12.27
N SER A 97 -0.31 21.13 -13.51
CA SER A 97 0.70 20.77 -14.50
C SER A 97 1.49 21.99 -14.96
N THR A 98 2.78 21.80 -15.19
CA THR A 98 3.66 22.81 -15.80
C THR A 98 3.15 23.26 -17.16
N GLU A 99 2.48 22.37 -17.90
CA GLU A 99 1.86 22.69 -19.19
C GLU A 99 0.71 23.70 -19.06
N SER A 100 -0.11 23.61 -18.02
CA SER A 100 -1.16 24.60 -17.77
C SER A 100 -0.58 25.96 -17.38
N VAL A 101 0.46 25.96 -16.54
CA VAL A 101 1.16 27.17 -16.08
C VAL A 101 1.85 27.89 -17.24
N ASN A 102 2.64 27.19 -18.05
CA ASN A 102 3.39 27.79 -19.15
C ASN A 102 2.50 28.27 -20.30
N ASN A 103 1.39 27.58 -20.56
CA ASN A 103 0.37 28.05 -21.51
C ASN A 103 -0.56 29.12 -20.91
N ASN A 104 -0.31 29.51 -19.65
CA ASN A 104 -1.06 30.50 -18.88
C ASN A 104 -2.57 30.34 -19.01
N LYS A 105 -3.06 29.11 -18.81
CA LYS A 105 -4.48 28.76 -18.96
C LYS A 105 -5.35 29.57 -18.01
N THR A 106 -6.54 29.94 -18.48
CA THR A 106 -7.53 30.65 -17.67
C THR A 106 -8.12 29.70 -16.64
N ILE A 107 -8.44 30.18 -15.44
CA ILE A 107 -9.05 29.36 -14.39
C ILE A 107 -10.58 29.41 -14.54
N LEU A 108 -11.25 28.25 -14.44
CA LEU A 108 -12.71 28.18 -14.46
C LEU A 108 -13.30 28.53 -13.09
N ASP A 109 -14.25 29.46 -13.07
CA ASP A 109 -15.22 29.56 -11.97
C ASP A 109 -16.40 28.62 -12.26
N VAL A 110 -16.49 27.53 -11.49
CA VAL A 110 -17.56 26.53 -11.63
C VAL A 110 -18.96 27.07 -11.35
N THR A 111 -19.06 28.22 -10.66
CA THR A 111 -20.35 28.83 -10.31
C THR A 111 -20.94 29.59 -11.50
N THR A 112 -20.08 30.29 -12.24
CA THR A 112 -20.49 31.16 -13.35
C THR A 112 -20.29 30.53 -14.72
N GLY A 113 -19.41 29.51 -14.82
CA GLY A 113 -18.99 28.93 -16.10
C GLY A 113 -18.05 29.84 -16.90
N LEU A 114 -17.52 30.89 -16.27
CA LEU A 114 -16.69 31.92 -16.88
C LEU A 114 -15.27 31.91 -16.28
N PRO A 115 -14.32 32.68 -16.85
CA PRO A 115 -13.03 32.93 -16.22
C PRO A 115 -13.16 33.42 -14.78
N TYR A 116 -12.39 32.84 -13.86
CA TYR A 116 -12.35 33.25 -12.45
C TYR A 116 -11.81 34.69 -12.33
N GLU A 117 -12.64 35.57 -11.78
CA GLU A 117 -12.31 36.96 -11.51
C GLU A 117 -12.34 37.24 -10.01
N GLU A 118 -11.26 37.81 -9.49
CA GLU A 118 -11.18 38.25 -8.10
C GLU A 118 -10.29 39.50 -8.03
N GLY A 119 -10.76 40.54 -7.34
CA GLY A 119 -10.02 41.81 -7.24
C GLY A 119 -9.94 42.58 -8.56
N GLY A 120 -10.92 42.42 -9.47
CA GLY A 120 -11.00 43.14 -10.73
C GLY A 120 -10.03 42.67 -11.82
N ARG A 121 -9.52 41.43 -11.70
CA ARG A 121 -8.69 40.79 -12.73
C ARG A 121 -9.06 39.34 -12.92
N VAL A 122 -8.88 38.85 -14.15
CA VAL A 122 -8.95 37.42 -14.48
C VAL A 122 -7.65 36.73 -14.06
N TRP A 123 -7.77 35.62 -13.35
CA TRP A 123 -6.64 34.83 -12.87
C TRP A 123 -6.32 33.68 -13.82
N HIS A 124 -5.02 33.35 -13.91
CA HIS A 124 -4.51 32.32 -14.80
C HIS A 124 -3.62 31.33 -14.03
N ALA A 125 -3.34 30.19 -14.65
CA ALA A 125 -2.47 29.16 -14.10
C ALA A 125 -1.08 29.70 -13.70
N GLY A 126 -0.54 30.67 -14.45
CA GLY A 126 0.72 31.35 -14.14
C GLY A 126 0.70 32.13 -12.82
N ASP A 127 -0.47 32.57 -12.35
CA ASP A 127 -0.62 33.31 -11.10
C ASP A 127 -0.63 32.40 -9.86
N ILE A 128 -0.96 31.12 -10.03
CA ILE A 128 -1.23 30.19 -8.92
C ILE A 128 -0.21 29.06 -8.81
N GLY A 129 0.60 28.81 -9.84
CA GLY A 129 1.65 27.78 -9.81
C GLY A 129 2.85 28.18 -8.94
N LEU A 130 3.19 27.34 -7.97
CA LEU A 130 4.37 27.55 -7.10
C LEU A 130 5.61 26.91 -7.73
N THR A 131 6.32 27.66 -8.56
CA THR A 131 7.49 27.20 -9.35
C THR A 131 8.71 26.78 -8.52
N ASN A 132 8.68 26.95 -7.20
CA ASN A 132 9.69 26.46 -6.26
C ASN A 132 9.27 25.16 -5.54
N MET A 133 8.04 24.67 -5.78
CA MET A 133 7.45 23.51 -5.11
C MET A 133 7.01 22.45 -6.14
N HIS A 134 8.00 21.86 -6.81
CA HIS A 134 7.80 20.78 -7.76
C HIS A 134 7.70 19.42 -7.09
N CYS A 135 7.03 18.47 -7.75
CA CYS A 135 7.16 17.07 -7.37
C CYS A 135 8.63 16.62 -7.53
N SER A 136 9.19 16.02 -6.48
CA SER A 136 10.60 15.64 -6.37
C SER A 136 11.13 14.80 -7.56
N TRP A 137 10.32 13.86 -8.05
CA TRP A 137 10.66 12.94 -9.15
C TRP A 137 10.04 13.35 -10.50
N MET A 138 9.14 14.34 -10.54
CA MET A 138 8.50 14.86 -11.75
C MET A 138 8.65 16.38 -11.87
N LYS A 139 9.90 16.86 -11.79
CA LYS A 139 10.24 18.29 -11.70
C LYS A 139 9.73 19.13 -12.87
N ASN A 140 9.63 18.54 -14.06
CA ASN A 140 9.17 19.25 -15.25
C ASN A 140 7.65 19.11 -15.45
N GLY A 141 7.01 18.15 -14.80
CA GLY A 141 5.60 17.83 -15.02
C GLY A 141 4.63 18.64 -14.17
N PHE A 142 4.88 18.76 -12.86
CA PHE A 142 3.92 19.31 -11.90
C PHE A 142 4.56 20.23 -10.87
N MET A 143 3.75 21.14 -10.33
CA MET A 143 4.09 21.98 -9.20
C MET A 143 2.87 22.21 -8.30
N SER A 144 3.10 22.59 -7.05
CA SER A 144 2.03 22.88 -6.10
C SER A 144 1.21 24.10 -6.51
N VAL A 145 -0.04 24.13 -6.06
CA VAL A 145 -0.96 25.27 -6.27
C VAL A 145 -0.93 26.16 -5.03
N ASN A 146 -0.91 27.48 -5.22
CA ASN A 146 -1.02 28.45 -4.15
C ASN A 146 -2.45 28.51 -3.59
N THR A 147 -2.73 27.68 -2.59
CA THR A 147 -4.04 27.61 -1.91
C THR A 147 -4.32 28.78 -0.97
N ALA A 148 -3.40 29.73 -0.82
CA ALA A 148 -3.68 30.99 -0.12
C ALA A 148 -4.48 31.98 -0.96
N LEU A 149 -4.54 31.77 -2.29
CA LEU A 149 -5.29 32.61 -3.22
C LEU A 149 -6.67 31.99 -3.50
N GLY A 150 -7.70 32.84 -3.64
CA GLY A 150 -9.03 32.39 -4.06
C GLY A 150 -8.97 31.69 -5.42
N ALA A 151 -8.18 32.22 -6.35
CA ALA A 151 -7.94 31.60 -7.66
C ALA A 151 -7.31 30.20 -7.58
N GLY A 152 -6.38 29.95 -6.64
CA GLY A 152 -5.79 28.62 -6.45
C GLY A 152 -6.82 27.61 -5.96
N ARG A 153 -7.67 28.02 -5.02
CA ARG A 153 -8.81 27.21 -4.54
C ARG A 153 -9.85 26.98 -5.64
N ALA A 154 -10.13 28.00 -6.46
CA ALA A 154 -11.06 27.89 -7.59
C ALA A 154 -10.56 26.89 -8.65
N PHE A 155 -9.26 26.92 -8.98
CA PHE A 155 -8.66 25.92 -9.86
C PHE A 155 -8.83 24.51 -9.32
N LEU A 156 -8.45 24.25 -8.05
CA LEU A 156 -8.65 22.93 -7.43
C LEU A 156 -10.14 22.55 -7.41
N ARG A 157 -11.04 23.46 -7.05
CA ARG A 157 -12.49 23.19 -7.06
C ARG A 157 -12.98 22.79 -8.44
N SER A 158 -12.53 23.47 -9.50
CA SER A 158 -12.86 23.14 -10.89
C SER A 158 -12.34 21.77 -11.34
N LEU A 159 -11.19 21.36 -10.79
CA LEU A 159 -10.55 20.08 -11.07
C LEU A 159 -11.28 18.94 -10.36
N TYR A 160 -11.59 19.08 -9.08
CA TYR A 160 -12.30 18.05 -8.32
C TYR A 160 -13.78 17.96 -8.68
N GLN A 161 -14.44 19.07 -9.05
CA GLN A 161 -15.79 19.03 -9.64
C GLN A 161 -15.81 18.18 -10.92
N GLN A 162 -14.82 18.34 -11.80
CA GLN A 162 -14.70 17.53 -13.02
C GLN A 162 -14.62 16.03 -12.70
N TYR A 163 -13.88 15.65 -11.66
CA TYR A 163 -13.78 14.25 -11.23
C TYR A 163 -15.07 13.73 -10.61
N VAL A 164 -15.76 14.53 -9.80
CA VAL A 164 -17.09 14.20 -9.28
C VAL A 164 -18.10 14.02 -10.42
N ASP A 165 -18.07 14.89 -11.44
CA ASP A 165 -18.95 14.81 -12.62
C ASP A 165 -18.68 13.58 -13.48
N TRP A 166 -17.43 13.10 -13.48
CA TRP A 166 -17.07 11.82 -14.08
C TRP A 166 -17.47 10.63 -13.22
N GLY A 167 -18.01 10.81 -12.01
CA GLY A 167 -18.39 9.72 -11.12
C GLY A 167 -17.20 8.99 -10.49
N ILE A 168 -16.10 9.70 -10.21
CA ILE A 168 -15.00 9.15 -9.41
C ILE A 168 -15.47 8.94 -7.96
N ASP A 169 -15.02 7.86 -7.32
CA ASP A 169 -15.28 7.49 -5.91
C ASP A 169 -14.01 7.45 -5.06
N PHE A 170 -12.83 7.51 -5.69
CA PHE A 170 -11.53 7.39 -5.04
C PHE A 170 -10.46 8.20 -5.79
N VAL A 171 -9.66 8.96 -5.06
CA VAL A 171 -8.50 9.68 -5.62
C VAL A 171 -7.23 9.30 -4.87
N LYS A 172 -6.19 8.92 -5.60
CA LYS A 172 -4.82 8.75 -5.07
C LYS A 172 -3.99 9.96 -5.47
N ILE A 173 -3.68 10.83 -4.52
CA ILE A 173 -2.98 12.09 -4.75
C ILE A 173 -1.50 11.89 -4.43
N ASP A 174 -0.66 12.09 -5.44
CA ASP A 174 0.77 11.84 -5.40
C ASP A 174 1.59 13.13 -5.26
N CYS A 175 2.80 13.01 -4.75
CA CYS A 175 3.69 14.14 -4.41
C CYS A 175 3.04 15.15 -3.43
N VAL A 176 2.33 14.66 -2.41
CA VAL A 176 1.74 15.50 -1.36
C VAL A 176 2.04 15.02 0.07
N PHE A 177 2.68 13.85 0.22
CA PHE A 177 2.98 13.24 1.51
C PHE A 177 4.43 12.71 1.56
N GLY A 178 4.88 12.27 2.74
CA GLY A 178 6.28 11.90 2.97
C GLY A 178 7.21 13.11 2.84
N ASP A 179 8.26 12.97 2.05
CA ASP A 179 9.21 14.05 1.72
C ASP A 179 8.53 15.25 1.02
N ASP A 180 7.40 15.04 0.34
CA ASP A 180 6.65 16.07 -0.41
C ASP A 180 5.44 16.62 0.40
N LEU A 181 5.47 16.55 1.74
CA LEU A 181 4.33 16.89 2.61
C LEU A 181 3.78 18.33 2.39
N ASP A 182 2.58 18.43 1.81
CA ASP A 182 1.83 19.69 1.64
C ASP A 182 0.48 19.63 2.38
N LYS A 183 0.52 19.89 3.70
CA LYS A 183 -0.69 19.85 4.56
C LYS A 183 -1.79 20.79 4.08
N LYS A 184 -1.44 21.98 3.60
CA LYS A 184 -2.43 22.99 3.20
C LYS A 184 -3.20 22.53 1.97
N GLN A 185 -2.50 21.95 1.00
CA GLN A 185 -3.12 21.43 -0.20
C GLN A 185 -3.99 20.20 0.10
N ILE A 186 -3.51 19.26 0.94
CA ILE A 186 -4.30 18.10 1.39
C ILE A 186 -5.62 18.55 2.02
N ILE A 187 -5.56 19.46 3.01
CA ILE A 187 -6.76 19.96 3.70
C ILE A 187 -7.70 20.66 2.71
N THR A 188 -7.17 21.53 1.86
CA THR A 188 -7.99 22.27 0.87
C THR A 188 -8.71 21.31 -0.08
N ILE A 189 -8.05 20.23 -0.52
CA ILE A 189 -8.66 19.22 -1.40
C ILE A 189 -9.77 18.46 -0.69
N SER A 190 -9.54 18.09 0.57
CA SER A 190 -10.53 17.39 1.40
C SER A 190 -11.79 18.25 1.60
N GLU A 191 -11.63 19.50 2.03
CA GLU A 191 -12.73 20.47 2.18
C GLU A 191 -13.52 20.66 0.88
N ILE A 192 -12.82 20.76 -0.26
CA ILE A 192 -13.46 20.86 -1.57
C ILE A 192 -14.31 19.62 -1.88
N LEU A 193 -13.80 18.41 -1.62
CA LEU A 193 -14.54 17.18 -1.90
C LEU A 193 -15.76 17.02 -0.99
N GLU A 194 -15.65 17.39 0.30
CA GLU A 194 -16.78 17.44 1.22
C GLU A 194 -17.88 18.40 0.71
N ASP A 195 -17.50 19.60 0.29
CA ASP A 195 -18.41 20.61 -0.26
C ASP A 195 -19.16 20.15 -1.52
N LEU A 196 -18.53 19.30 -2.34
CA LEU A 196 -19.10 18.80 -3.58
C LEU A 196 -20.20 17.75 -3.37
N GLY A 197 -20.39 17.27 -2.13
CA GLY A 197 -21.53 16.44 -1.73
C GLY A 197 -21.51 15.01 -2.26
N ARG A 198 -20.41 14.56 -2.88
CA ARG A 198 -20.17 13.15 -3.25
C ARG A 198 -19.04 12.62 -2.38
N SER A 199 -19.28 11.52 -1.66
CA SER A 199 -18.22 10.83 -0.92
C SER A 199 -17.18 10.26 -1.89
N VAL A 200 -15.96 10.79 -1.82
CA VAL A 200 -14.79 10.38 -2.60
C VAL A 200 -13.69 10.10 -1.60
N LEU A 201 -13.18 8.87 -1.57
CA LEU A 201 -12.08 8.53 -0.67
C LEU A 201 -10.77 9.16 -1.14
N ILE A 202 -9.97 9.62 -0.18
CA ILE A 202 -8.69 10.28 -0.43
C ILE A 202 -7.55 9.38 0.05
N SER A 203 -6.66 9.03 -0.89
CA SER A 203 -5.42 8.31 -0.65
C SER A 203 -4.22 9.21 -0.93
N LEU A 204 -3.26 9.29 -0.02
CA LEU A 204 -2.04 10.09 -0.20
C LEU A 204 -0.84 9.23 -0.61
N SER A 205 0.02 9.81 -1.45
CA SER A 205 1.25 9.22 -1.98
C SER A 205 2.31 10.31 -2.26
N PRO A 206 3.60 9.97 -2.32
CA PRO A 206 4.19 8.75 -1.76
C PRO A 206 4.37 8.88 -0.24
N GLY A 207 4.87 7.84 0.42
CA GLY A 207 5.21 7.82 1.84
C GLY A 207 6.71 7.75 2.08
N THR A 208 7.52 8.26 1.16
CA THR A 208 8.99 8.24 1.28
C THR A 208 9.41 8.93 2.57
N HIS A 209 10.16 8.21 3.42
CA HIS A 209 10.55 8.63 4.77
C HIS A 209 9.39 9.08 5.69
N ALA A 210 8.17 8.57 5.45
CA ALA A 210 7.03 8.89 6.28
C ALA A 210 7.26 8.46 7.75
N THR A 211 6.88 9.34 8.66
CA THR A 211 6.90 9.07 10.11
C THR A 211 5.50 9.24 10.69
N PRO A 212 5.18 8.60 11.82
CA PRO A 212 3.84 8.73 12.41
C PRO A 212 3.39 10.16 12.70
N SER A 213 4.33 11.07 12.99
CA SER A 213 4.04 12.48 13.26
C SER A 213 3.67 13.29 12.02
N MET A 214 4.03 12.83 10.81
CA MET A 214 3.61 13.48 9.56
C MET A 214 2.11 13.34 9.33
N ALA A 215 1.49 12.25 9.84
CA ALA A 215 0.05 12.07 9.82
C ALA A 215 -0.68 13.04 10.76
N ASP A 216 0.01 13.63 11.75
CA ASP A 216 -0.59 14.60 12.66
C ASP A 216 -1.01 15.87 11.89
N GLY A 217 -2.29 16.20 11.98
CA GLY A 217 -2.90 17.34 11.30
C GLY A 217 -3.32 17.11 9.86
N ILE A 218 -3.18 15.90 9.31
CA ILE A 218 -3.82 15.52 8.03
C ILE A 218 -4.79 14.34 8.17
N ILE A 219 -4.67 13.54 9.24
CA ILE A 219 -5.44 12.30 9.41
C ILE A 219 -6.95 12.51 9.39
N ASP A 220 -7.43 13.64 9.92
CA ASP A 220 -8.85 14.01 9.95
C ASP A 220 -9.42 14.32 8.54
N TYR A 221 -8.55 14.48 7.54
CA TYR A 221 -8.89 14.93 6.19
C TYR A 221 -8.70 13.86 5.13
N VAL A 222 -8.19 12.67 5.47
CA VAL A 222 -7.85 11.62 4.50
C VAL A 222 -8.24 10.22 4.98
N ASP A 223 -8.48 9.33 4.03
CA ASP A 223 -8.87 7.95 4.30
C ASP A 223 -7.66 7.01 4.32
N LEU A 224 -6.74 7.18 3.37
CA LEU A 224 -5.53 6.39 3.25
C LEU A 224 -4.32 7.29 3.11
N TYR A 225 -3.16 6.89 3.63
CA TYR A 225 -1.91 7.59 3.37
C TYR A 225 -0.73 6.61 3.34
N ARG A 226 0.01 6.63 2.24
CA ARG A 226 1.17 5.75 2.05
C ARG A 226 2.22 6.04 3.10
N ILE A 227 2.76 5.01 3.74
CA ILE A 227 3.77 5.13 4.80
C ILE A 227 5.16 4.64 4.38
N THR A 228 5.30 4.25 3.10
CA THR A 228 6.55 3.82 2.48
C THR A 228 6.76 4.49 1.12
N GLY A 229 7.97 4.37 0.56
CA GLY A 229 8.15 4.64 -0.88
C GLY A 229 7.43 3.59 -1.74
N ASP A 230 7.61 3.65 -3.06
CA ASP A 230 7.05 2.64 -3.95
C ASP A 230 7.58 1.24 -3.63
N PHE A 231 6.67 0.28 -3.50
CA PHE A 231 6.94 -1.10 -3.15
C PHE A 231 6.88 -2.02 -4.37
N TRP A 232 7.89 -2.88 -4.47
CA TRP A 232 8.02 -3.88 -5.52
C TRP A 232 8.40 -5.25 -4.96
N ASP A 233 8.39 -6.24 -5.85
CA ASP A 233 8.53 -7.66 -5.55
C ASP A 233 9.97 -8.08 -5.22
N ASN A 234 10.51 -7.49 -4.16
CA ASN A 234 11.83 -7.76 -3.61
C ASN A 234 11.74 -8.00 -2.10
N TRP A 235 12.34 -9.08 -1.63
CA TRP A 235 12.37 -9.44 -0.20
C TRP A 235 12.89 -8.31 0.69
N ASN A 236 13.93 -7.59 0.26
CA ASN A 236 14.50 -6.49 1.05
C ASN A 236 13.53 -5.33 1.22
N GLU A 237 12.58 -5.16 0.30
CA GLU A 237 11.54 -4.15 0.47
C GLU A 237 10.48 -4.63 1.47
N ILE A 238 10.09 -5.91 1.44
CA ILE A 238 9.17 -6.51 2.44
C ILE A 238 9.73 -6.35 3.86
N THR A 239 11.02 -6.64 4.08
CA THR A 239 11.63 -6.53 5.41
C THR A 239 11.59 -5.10 5.96
N GLY A 240 11.71 -4.08 5.10
CA GLY A 240 11.56 -2.67 5.46
C GLY A 240 10.18 -2.32 6.04
N HIS A 241 9.11 -2.93 5.51
CA HIS A 241 7.73 -2.68 5.94
C HIS A 241 7.47 -3.08 7.40
N PHE A 242 8.19 -4.06 7.95
CA PHE A 242 8.01 -4.47 9.35
C PHE A 242 8.36 -3.38 10.36
N ASN A 243 9.33 -2.51 10.05
CA ASN A 243 9.70 -1.42 10.95
C ASN A 243 8.69 -0.29 10.87
N VAL A 244 8.29 0.10 9.66
CA VAL A 244 7.31 1.17 9.44
C VAL A 244 5.95 0.78 10.01
N ALA A 245 5.46 -0.43 9.72
CA ALA A 245 4.19 -0.93 10.24
C ALA A 245 4.18 -0.94 11.78
N ARG A 246 5.28 -1.39 12.42
CA ARG A 246 5.44 -1.34 13.88
C ARG A 246 5.30 0.08 14.40
N ASP A 247 6.00 1.03 13.79
CA ASP A 247 6.05 2.41 14.28
C ASP A 247 4.67 3.10 14.20
N PHE A 248 3.93 2.87 13.10
CA PHE A 248 2.55 3.38 12.96
C PHE A 248 1.55 2.67 13.88
N ALA A 249 1.70 1.36 14.11
CA ALA A 249 0.91 0.63 15.10
C ALA A 249 1.15 1.16 16.53
N ALA A 250 2.42 1.32 16.92
CA ALA A 250 2.81 1.84 18.23
C ALA A 250 2.31 3.28 18.47
N ALA A 251 2.25 4.08 17.40
CA ALA A 251 1.69 5.43 17.42
C ALA A 251 0.14 5.45 17.34
N LYS A 252 -0.52 4.29 17.39
CA LYS A 252 -1.99 4.14 17.34
C LYS A 252 -2.61 4.78 16.09
N LYS A 253 -1.93 4.65 14.95
CA LYS A 253 -2.38 5.23 13.68
C LYS A 253 -3.21 4.26 12.82
N ILE A 254 -3.20 2.97 13.14
CA ILE A 254 -4.01 1.97 12.43
C ILE A 254 -5.49 2.21 12.74
N GLY A 255 -6.27 2.63 11.74
CA GLY A 255 -7.72 2.85 11.89
C GLY A 255 -8.05 3.95 12.89
N ALA A 256 -7.19 4.97 13.01
CA ALA A 256 -7.49 6.14 13.82
C ALA A 256 -8.64 6.96 13.18
N ALA A 257 -9.29 7.84 13.94
CA ALA A 257 -10.35 8.68 13.40
C ALA A 257 -9.85 9.50 12.19
N GLY A 258 -10.66 9.56 11.12
CA GLY A 258 -10.34 10.23 9.86
C GLY A 258 -11.57 10.77 9.13
N ALA A 259 -11.39 11.28 7.91
CA ALA A 259 -12.41 12.02 7.14
C ALA A 259 -13.76 11.30 7.03
N HIS A 260 -13.75 10.01 6.65
CA HIS A 260 -14.96 9.19 6.53
C HIS A 260 -15.07 8.14 7.64
N GLY A 261 -14.60 8.48 8.84
CA GLY A 261 -14.70 7.66 10.05
C GLY A 261 -13.34 7.14 10.52
N ASN A 262 -12.59 6.46 9.65
CA ASN A 262 -11.27 5.93 9.96
C ASN A 262 -10.25 6.29 8.86
N SER A 263 -9.00 6.42 9.26
CA SER A 263 -7.84 6.62 8.38
C SER A 263 -6.84 5.47 8.52
N TRP A 264 -6.25 5.04 7.41
CA TRP A 264 -5.47 3.82 7.33
C TRP A 264 -4.05 4.07 6.76
N PRO A 265 -3.00 3.69 7.50
CA PRO A 265 -1.65 3.63 6.97
C PRO A 265 -1.58 2.64 5.79
N ASP A 266 -1.07 3.09 4.64
CA ASP A 266 -0.96 2.29 3.42
C ASP A 266 0.47 1.81 3.19
N LEU A 267 0.67 0.48 3.21
CA LEU A 267 1.92 -0.20 2.92
C LEU A 267 2.17 -0.38 1.42
N ASP A 268 1.36 0.24 0.57
CA ASP A 268 1.40 0.18 -0.90
C ASP A 268 0.76 -1.10 -1.50
N MET A 269 0.61 -1.07 -2.82
CA MET A 269 0.01 -2.08 -3.67
C MET A 269 0.76 -3.41 -3.60
N LEU A 270 0.02 -4.49 -3.85
CA LEU A 270 0.51 -5.86 -3.82
C LEU A 270 1.14 -6.23 -5.17
N PRO A 271 2.47 -6.41 -5.29
CA PRO A 271 3.15 -6.73 -6.55
C PRO A 271 3.04 -8.24 -6.84
N LEU A 272 1.81 -8.72 -6.98
CA LEU A 272 1.45 -10.13 -7.13
C LEU A 272 0.97 -10.46 -8.55
N GLY A 273 1.05 -11.74 -8.92
CA GLY A 273 0.57 -12.21 -10.22
C GLY A 273 1.46 -11.73 -11.38
N TRP A 274 0.84 -11.22 -12.44
CA TRP A 274 1.50 -10.83 -13.68
C TRP A 274 1.69 -9.30 -13.74
N ILE A 275 2.93 -8.83 -13.66
CA ILE A 275 3.33 -7.41 -13.50
C ILE A 275 4.47 -7.05 -14.48
N THR A 276 4.93 -5.80 -14.46
CA THR A 276 6.15 -5.33 -15.14
C THR A 276 7.26 -5.05 -14.13
N ASP A 277 8.45 -4.69 -14.60
CA ASP A 277 9.44 -4.02 -13.74
C ASP A 277 9.06 -2.55 -13.47
N PRO A 278 9.63 -1.92 -12.42
CA PRO A 278 9.39 -0.51 -12.11
C PRO A 278 9.68 0.43 -13.28
N GLY A 279 8.86 1.46 -13.46
CA GLY A 279 9.04 2.49 -14.50
C GLY A 279 8.81 2.04 -15.94
N VAL A 280 8.43 0.77 -16.15
CA VAL A 280 8.18 0.22 -17.48
C VAL A 280 6.78 0.60 -17.97
N ARG A 281 6.71 1.32 -19.10
CA ARG A 281 5.45 1.77 -19.71
C ARG A 281 4.63 0.66 -20.36
N ARG A 282 5.30 -0.32 -20.96
CA ARG A 282 4.67 -1.42 -21.69
C ARG A 282 5.62 -2.61 -21.80
N GLY A 283 5.52 -3.54 -20.86
CA GLY A 283 6.29 -4.78 -20.88
C GLY A 283 7.83 -4.62 -20.98
N PRO A 284 8.61 -5.70 -20.88
CA PRO A 284 8.17 -7.08 -20.77
C PRO A 284 7.34 -7.30 -19.49
N TYR A 285 6.35 -8.17 -19.61
CA TYR A 285 5.58 -8.62 -18.46
C TYR A 285 6.19 -9.90 -17.91
N ARG A 286 6.06 -10.09 -16.61
CA ARG A 286 6.62 -11.22 -15.87
C ARG A 286 5.72 -11.57 -14.68
N ARG A 287 5.91 -12.77 -14.12
CA ARG A 287 5.38 -13.06 -12.79
C ARG A 287 6.13 -12.24 -11.74
N SER A 288 5.49 -12.00 -10.60
CA SER A 288 6.15 -11.56 -9.37
C SER A 288 7.35 -12.45 -9.07
N LYS A 289 8.44 -11.84 -8.60
CA LYS A 289 9.68 -12.49 -8.18
C LYS A 289 9.57 -13.05 -6.75
N LEU A 290 8.53 -12.68 -6.00
CA LEU A 290 8.29 -13.20 -4.66
C LEU A 290 7.97 -14.69 -4.71
N THR A 291 8.65 -15.47 -3.87
CA THR A 291 8.28 -16.85 -3.59
C THR A 291 6.92 -16.92 -2.88
N LEU A 292 6.28 -18.10 -2.88
CA LEU A 292 4.98 -18.26 -2.21
C LEU A 292 5.05 -17.91 -0.71
N ASP A 293 6.15 -18.26 -0.04
CA ASP A 293 6.34 -17.94 1.37
C ASP A 293 6.50 -16.44 1.62
N GLU A 294 7.20 -15.73 0.74
CA GLU A 294 7.32 -14.26 0.79
C GLU A 294 5.98 -13.58 0.52
N GLN A 295 5.17 -14.10 -0.42
CA GLN A 295 3.82 -13.60 -0.69
C GLN A 295 2.90 -13.78 0.53
N ARG A 296 2.97 -14.94 1.19
CA ARG A 296 2.23 -15.21 2.44
C ARG A 296 2.67 -14.29 3.58
N THR A 297 3.98 -14.10 3.73
CA THR A 297 4.58 -13.19 4.71
C THR A 297 4.09 -11.76 4.51
N MET A 298 4.14 -11.26 3.28
CA MET A 298 3.65 -9.93 2.91
C MET A 298 2.15 -9.78 3.22
N LEU A 299 1.29 -10.67 2.70
CA LEU A 299 -0.15 -10.58 2.93
C LEU A 299 -0.55 -10.72 4.40
N THR A 300 0.17 -11.55 5.16
CA THR A 300 -0.04 -11.68 6.61
C THR A 300 0.32 -10.37 7.31
N LEU A 301 1.44 -9.73 6.97
CA LEU A 301 1.80 -8.42 7.54
C LEU A 301 0.79 -7.33 7.14
N TRP A 302 0.41 -7.22 5.87
CA TRP A 302 -0.57 -6.22 5.40
C TRP A 302 -1.91 -6.38 6.11
N SER A 303 -2.35 -7.61 6.31
CA SER A 303 -3.58 -7.90 7.05
C SER A 303 -3.46 -7.51 8.52
N MET A 304 -2.37 -7.92 9.18
CA MET A 304 -2.11 -7.56 10.58
C MET A 304 -1.93 -6.05 10.77
N ALA A 305 -1.35 -5.32 9.83
CA ALA A 305 -1.22 -3.86 9.88
C ALA A 305 -2.51 -3.13 9.44
N LYS A 306 -3.54 -3.86 8.99
CA LYS A 306 -4.77 -3.34 8.38
C LYS A 306 -4.50 -2.36 7.24
N SER A 307 -3.46 -2.63 6.44
CA SER A 307 -3.15 -1.88 5.23
C SER A 307 -4.22 -2.12 4.16
N PRO A 308 -4.53 -1.14 3.29
CA PRO A 308 -5.30 -1.37 2.09
C PRO A 308 -4.72 -2.50 1.25
N LEU A 309 -5.59 -3.31 0.63
CA LEU A 309 -5.20 -4.45 -0.20
C LEU A 309 -5.45 -4.12 -1.68
N MET A 310 -4.54 -3.35 -2.29
CA MET A 310 -4.63 -2.95 -3.70
C MET A 310 -3.81 -3.91 -4.59
N PHE A 311 -4.48 -4.78 -5.35
CA PHE A 311 -3.78 -5.73 -6.23
C PHE A 311 -3.19 -5.05 -7.48
N GLY A 312 -1.87 -5.13 -7.67
CA GLY A 312 -1.16 -4.48 -8.79
C GLY A 312 -1.00 -5.33 -10.06
N GLY A 313 -1.41 -6.61 -10.03
CA GLY A 313 -1.25 -7.53 -11.15
C GLY A 313 -2.34 -7.46 -12.22
N ASP A 314 -2.07 -8.04 -13.39
CA ASP A 314 -3.08 -8.25 -14.43
C ASP A 314 -4.08 -9.34 -14.02
N THR A 315 -5.28 -8.93 -13.65
CA THR A 315 -6.36 -9.83 -13.20
C THR A 315 -6.84 -10.81 -14.27
N ARG A 316 -6.54 -10.58 -15.56
CA ARG A 316 -6.84 -11.54 -16.64
C ARG A 316 -5.95 -12.78 -16.57
N GLN A 317 -4.77 -12.64 -15.97
CA GLN A 317 -3.74 -13.68 -15.83
C GLN A 317 -3.65 -14.23 -14.40
N LEU A 318 -4.68 -13.96 -13.59
CA LEU A 318 -4.76 -14.42 -12.22
C LEU A 318 -4.87 -15.95 -12.17
N ASP A 319 -3.91 -16.57 -11.49
CA ASP A 319 -3.92 -18.00 -11.20
C ASP A 319 -4.63 -18.30 -9.87
N ASP A 320 -5.02 -19.56 -9.67
CA ASP A 320 -5.79 -19.97 -8.48
C ASP A 320 -4.98 -19.79 -7.19
N THR A 321 -3.66 -19.94 -7.22
CA THR A 321 -2.78 -19.70 -6.07
C THR A 321 -2.89 -18.25 -5.62
N THR A 322 -2.69 -17.31 -6.55
CA THR A 322 -2.74 -15.87 -6.28
C THR A 322 -4.15 -15.45 -5.87
N LEU A 323 -5.18 -15.99 -6.52
CA LEU A 323 -6.58 -15.75 -6.14
C LEU A 323 -6.82 -16.18 -4.69
N ASN A 324 -6.48 -17.42 -4.33
CA ASN A 324 -6.68 -17.95 -2.97
C ASN A 324 -5.88 -17.18 -1.91
N LEU A 325 -4.73 -16.61 -2.27
CA LEU A 325 -3.95 -15.75 -1.38
C LEU A 325 -4.69 -14.44 -1.07
N ILE A 326 -5.11 -13.70 -2.10
CA ILE A 326 -5.78 -12.40 -1.94
C ILE A 326 -7.23 -12.52 -1.46
N THR A 327 -7.82 -13.71 -1.56
CA THR A 327 -9.17 -14.01 -1.06
C THR A 327 -9.17 -14.87 0.20
N ASN A 328 -8.05 -15.00 0.91
CA ASN A 328 -8.00 -15.81 2.12
C ASN A 328 -8.95 -15.21 3.20
N PRO A 329 -9.98 -15.95 3.65
CA PRO A 329 -11.01 -15.40 4.52
C PRO A 329 -10.46 -14.97 5.89
N THR A 330 -9.46 -15.69 6.43
CA THR A 330 -8.85 -15.33 7.71
C THR A 330 -8.05 -14.03 7.62
N LEU A 331 -7.30 -13.85 6.53
CA LEU A 331 -6.56 -12.61 6.31
C LEU A 331 -7.48 -11.40 6.16
N LEU A 332 -8.57 -11.56 5.41
CA LEU A 332 -9.55 -10.50 5.20
C LEU A 332 -10.31 -10.15 6.47
N GLU A 333 -10.64 -11.15 7.29
CA GLU A 333 -11.22 -10.93 8.62
C GLU A 333 -10.27 -10.17 9.52
N ILE A 334 -8.98 -10.51 9.54
CA ILE A 334 -7.96 -9.74 10.27
C ILE A 334 -7.94 -8.29 9.75
N ASN A 335 -7.77 -8.12 8.43
CA ASN A 335 -7.64 -6.80 7.81
C ASN A 335 -8.86 -5.92 8.07
N SER A 336 -10.07 -6.43 7.89
CA SER A 336 -11.31 -5.65 7.99
C SER A 336 -11.77 -5.48 9.43
N ASN A 337 -11.76 -6.56 10.21
CA ASN A 337 -12.58 -6.68 11.41
C ASN A 337 -11.80 -6.80 12.72
N SER A 338 -10.51 -7.15 12.69
CA SER A 338 -9.70 -7.22 13.92
C SER A 338 -9.39 -5.86 14.53
N ALA A 339 -9.05 -5.87 15.83
CA ALA A 339 -8.67 -4.73 16.63
C ALA A 339 -7.39 -5.02 17.45
N ASN A 340 -6.81 -3.97 18.03
CA ASN A 340 -5.58 -4.03 18.84
C ASN A 340 -4.37 -4.63 18.12
N ASN A 341 -4.32 -4.42 16.80
CA ASN A 341 -3.26 -4.87 15.93
C ASN A 341 -1.94 -4.20 16.31
N THR A 342 -0.97 -4.99 16.74
CA THR A 342 0.35 -4.49 17.14
C THR A 342 1.42 -5.55 16.95
N GLU A 343 2.66 -5.10 16.84
CA GLU A 343 3.80 -5.99 17.00
C GLU A 343 3.81 -6.60 18.41
N PHE A 344 4.08 -7.91 18.47
CA PHE A 344 4.20 -8.70 19.68
C PHE A 344 5.67 -9.09 19.90
N PRO A 345 6.38 -8.44 20.84
CA PRO A 345 7.84 -8.60 20.97
C PRO A 345 8.27 -9.84 21.77
N TYR A 346 7.33 -10.56 22.38
CA TYR A 346 7.64 -11.65 23.32
C TYR A 346 7.70 -13.02 22.61
N VAL A 347 8.56 -13.11 21.60
CA VAL A 347 8.89 -14.37 20.91
C VAL A 347 10.35 -14.73 21.12
N PHE A 348 10.63 -16.03 21.07
CA PHE A 348 11.99 -16.57 21.11
C PHE A 348 12.18 -17.56 19.97
N SER A 349 13.42 -17.67 19.50
CA SER A 349 13.73 -18.53 18.38
C SER A 349 14.98 -19.36 18.62
N ASP A 350 14.94 -20.60 18.13
CA ASP A 350 16.09 -21.48 18.05
C ASP A 350 16.44 -21.71 16.58
N LYS A 351 17.71 -21.49 16.23
CA LYS A 351 18.21 -21.83 14.90
C LYS A 351 18.23 -23.34 14.78
N MET A 352 17.50 -23.88 13.80
CA MET A 352 17.66 -25.29 13.45
C MET A 352 18.98 -25.42 12.68
N SER A 353 19.99 -26.03 13.30
CA SER A 353 21.17 -26.50 12.56
C SER A 353 20.69 -27.61 11.62
N MET A 354 20.65 -27.33 10.32
CA MET A 354 20.50 -28.40 9.32
C MET A 354 21.59 -29.45 9.56
N PRO A 355 21.31 -30.76 9.38
CA PRO A 355 22.37 -31.70 9.07
C PRO A 355 23.10 -31.15 7.83
N VAL A 356 24.41 -30.98 7.94
CA VAL A 356 25.28 -30.70 6.79
C VAL A 356 24.89 -31.71 5.69
N PRO A 357 24.52 -31.28 4.47
CA PRO A 357 24.39 -32.22 3.38
C PRO A 357 25.70 -32.99 3.29
N LEU A 358 25.66 -34.33 3.31
CA LEU A 358 26.83 -35.16 3.02
C LEU A 358 27.50 -34.56 1.78
N ALA A 359 28.66 -33.94 2.01
CA ALA A 359 29.44 -33.38 0.94
C ALA A 359 29.73 -34.53 -0.02
N ASP A 360 29.26 -34.39 -1.26
CA ASP A 360 29.65 -35.27 -2.34
C ASP A 360 31.17 -35.25 -2.40
N SER A 361 31.78 -36.38 -2.04
CA SER A 361 33.22 -36.56 -1.96
C SER A 361 33.79 -36.73 -3.36
N HIS A 362 33.66 -35.73 -4.22
CA HIS A 362 34.35 -35.69 -5.51
C HIS A 362 34.53 -34.24 -5.97
N LEU A 363 35.60 -33.59 -5.50
CA LEU A 363 36.34 -32.56 -6.24
C LEU A 363 37.63 -32.21 -5.48
N GLU A 364 38.53 -33.18 -5.35
CA GLU A 364 39.94 -32.86 -5.32
C GLU A 364 40.39 -32.60 -6.76
N GLN A 365 40.64 -31.35 -7.13
CA GLN A 365 41.90 -30.97 -7.78
C GLN A 365 42.00 -29.47 -8.07
N ARG A 366 43.16 -28.94 -7.65
CA ARG A 366 43.87 -27.76 -8.17
C ARG A 366 43.30 -26.40 -7.77
N LEU A 367 44.07 -25.69 -6.93
CA LEU A 367 44.87 -24.54 -7.38
C LEU A 367 45.94 -24.20 -6.32
N HIS A 368 47.16 -23.99 -6.82
CA HIS A 368 48.36 -23.65 -6.05
C HIS A 368 48.33 -22.20 -5.53
N MET A 369 48.91 -22.04 -4.33
CA MET A 369 49.69 -20.91 -3.80
C MET A 369 49.19 -19.47 -4.04
N ASN A 370 48.82 -18.80 -2.93
CA ASN A 370 49.66 -17.75 -2.36
C ASN A 370 49.23 -17.40 -0.91
N LYS A 371 50.21 -17.37 0.01
CA LYS A 371 50.02 -16.98 1.42
C LYS A 371 49.64 -15.49 1.54
N PRO A 372 48.88 -15.13 2.58
CA PRO A 372 49.22 -13.91 3.31
C PRO A 372 49.40 -14.09 4.82
N LYS A 373 50.24 -13.19 5.32
CA LYS A 373 50.73 -12.89 6.67
C LYS A 373 49.83 -13.22 7.86
N LYS A 374 50.52 -13.76 8.88
CA LYS A 374 50.12 -13.89 10.29
C LYS A 374 49.91 -12.48 10.87
N ILE A 375 48.71 -12.19 11.36
CA ILE A 375 48.46 -11.12 12.35
C ILE A 375 47.77 -11.79 13.53
N GLU A 376 48.53 -11.95 14.61
CA GLU A 376 48.01 -12.30 15.93
C GLU A 376 47.25 -11.10 16.49
N MET A 377 45.96 -11.26 16.79
CA MET A 377 45.25 -10.38 17.72
C MET A 377 44.83 -11.20 18.94
N SER A 378 45.30 -10.70 20.09
CA SER A 378 45.10 -11.19 21.45
C SER A 378 43.63 -11.48 21.76
N LEU A 379 43.33 -12.72 22.16
CA LEU A 379 42.10 -13.08 22.87
C LEU A 379 42.23 -12.68 24.33
N THR A 380 41.54 -11.61 24.74
CA THR A 380 41.25 -11.39 26.16
C THR A 380 39.82 -11.87 26.42
N ALA A 381 39.70 -12.90 27.23
CA ALA A 381 38.42 -13.50 27.61
C ALA A 381 37.60 -12.55 28.49
N MET A 382 36.33 -12.33 28.14
CA MET A 382 35.27 -11.96 29.07
C MET A 382 34.15 -12.99 28.97
N LYS A 383 34.04 -13.84 30.00
CA LYS A 383 32.85 -14.64 30.27
C LYS A 383 31.77 -13.73 30.84
N THR A 384 30.54 -13.91 30.33
CA THR A 384 29.20 -13.61 30.87
C THR A 384 28.37 -12.64 30.05
N ASN A 385 27.63 -13.18 29.08
CA ASN A 385 26.17 -13.10 28.96
C ASN A 385 25.76 -13.84 27.69
N LYS A 386 24.68 -14.62 27.75
CA LYS A 386 24.10 -15.30 26.59
C LYS A 386 24.02 -14.30 25.43
N ALA A 387 24.71 -14.59 24.33
CA ALA A 387 24.59 -13.81 23.13
C ALA A 387 23.12 -13.81 22.72
N LYS A 388 22.43 -12.67 22.86
CA LYS A 388 21.24 -12.38 22.06
C LYS A 388 21.72 -12.37 20.62
N LEU A 389 21.67 -13.52 19.96
CA LEU A 389 21.65 -13.57 18.52
C LEU A 389 20.40 -12.75 18.15
N TYR A 390 20.57 -11.63 17.46
CA TYR A 390 19.44 -10.93 16.85
C TYR A 390 18.91 -11.83 15.75
N SER A 391 18.09 -12.81 16.13
CA SER A 391 17.23 -13.52 15.21
C SER A 391 16.27 -12.49 14.64
N GLU A 392 16.23 -12.31 13.32
CA GLU A 392 15.27 -11.42 12.66
C GLU A 392 13.89 -12.09 12.60
N VAL A 393 13.42 -12.60 13.73
CA VAL A 393 12.05 -13.10 13.87
C VAL A 393 11.19 -11.94 14.35
N ARG A 394 10.00 -11.82 13.76
CA ARG A 394 9.00 -10.82 14.16
C ARG A 394 7.70 -11.53 14.48
N SER A 395 6.84 -10.88 15.22
CA SER A 395 5.51 -11.40 15.52
C SER A 395 4.52 -10.27 15.66
N TRP A 396 3.26 -10.52 15.28
CA TRP A 396 2.16 -9.59 15.46
C TRP A 396 1.00 -10.29 16.14
N ILE A 397 0.20 -9.49 16.85
CA ILE A 397 -0.99 -9.96 17.54
C ILE A 397 -2.17 -9.02 17.26
N ALA A 398 -3.37 -9.60 17.16
CA ALA A 398 -4.63 -8.87 17.00
C ALA A 398 -5.79 -9.65 17.64
N THR A 399 -6.89 -8.97 17.91
CA THR A 399 -8.10 -9.55 18.50
C THR A 399 -9.24 -9.52 17.47
N GLY A 400 -9.86 -10.66 17.22
CA GLY A 400 -11.06 -10.76 16.38
C GLY A 400 -12.33 -10.34 17.09
N GLN A 401 -13.40 -10.08 16.32
CA GLN A 401 -14.67 -9.58 16.86
C GLN A 401 -15.38 -10.56 17.80
N ARG A 402 -15.10 -11.85 17.69
CA ARG A 402 -15.67 -12.89 18.55
C ARG A 402 -14.75 -13.26 19.72
N GLY A 403 -13.66 -12.50 19.90
CA GLY A 403 -12.67 -12.72 20.94
C GLY A 403 -11.64 -13.79 20.60
N GLU A 404 -11.59 -14.28 19.37
CA GLU A 404 -10.44 -15.04 18.88
C GLU A 404 -9.19 -14.17 18.83
N ILE A 405 -8.02 -14.79 18.95
CA ILE A 405 -6.74 -14.08 18.90
C ILE A 405 -6.01 -14.52 17.64
N TYR A 406 -5.52 -13.54 16.88
CA TYR A 406 -4.62 -13.79 15.75
C TYR A 406 -3.19 -13.56 16.21
N LEU A 407 -2.35 -14.57 16.06
CA LEU A 407 -0.92 -14.50 16.36
C LEU A 407 -0.13 -14.93 15.14
N SER A 408 0.70 -14.06 14.60
CA SER A 408 1.57 -14.38 13.47
C SER A 408 3.04 -14.42 13.88
N PHE A 409 3.78 -15.35 13.31
CA PHE A 409 5.24 -15.43 13.38
C PHE A 409 5.82 -15.21 12.00
N PHE A 410 6.90 -14.45 11.93
CA PHE A 410 7.60 -14.15 10.69
C PHE A 410 9.07 -14.52 10.86
N ASN A 411 9.58 -15.36 9.97
CA ASN A 411 10.99 -15.70 9.93
C ASN A 411 11.67 -14.86 8.85
N LEU A 412 12.32 -13.76 9.22
CA LEU A 412 13.00 -12.94 8.22
C LEU A 412 14.40 -13.46 7.85
N ASN A 413 14.86 -14.50 8.54
CA ASN A 413 16.17 -15.09 8.30
C ASN A 413 16.20 -15.90 6.99
N PRO A 414 17.37 -16.02 6.33
CA PRO A 414 17.56 -16.82 5.12
C PRO A 414 17.65 -18.34 5.40
N TYR A 415 17.21 -18.78 6.58
CA TYR A 415 17.25 -20.17 7.01
C TYR A 415 16.03 -20.48 7.88
N ARG A 416 15.63 -21.75 7.87
CA ARG A 416 14.53 -22.28 8.69
C ARG A 416 14.78 -22.03 10.18
N THR A 417 13.75 -21.54 10.86
CA THR A 417 13.84 -21.12 12.26
C THR A 417 12.64 -21.63 13.05
N THR A 418 12.87 -22.20 14.23
CA THR A 418 11.78 -22.50 15.17
C THR A 418 11.43 -21.22 15.91
N ILE A 419 10.17 -20.78 15.84
CA ILE A 419 9.67 -19.59 16.52
C ILE A 419 8.64 -20.02 17.56
N SER A 420 8.74 -19.45 18.75
CA SER A 420 7.88 -19.80 19.88
C SER A 420 7.41 -18.57 20.65
N ALA A 421 6.22 -18.67 21.26
CA ALA A 421 5.67 -17.68 22.18
C ALA A 421 5.04 -18.37 23.40
N ASN A 422 5.13 -17.72 24.57
CA ASN A 422 4.48 -18.21 25.78
C ASN A 422 3.08 -17.60 25.93
N PHE A 423 2.09 -18.41 26.32
CA PHE A 423 0.72 -17.94 26.59
C PHE A 423 0.67 -16.88 27.69
N GLY A 424 1.56 -16.96 28.68
CA GLY A 424 1.66 -15.93 29.74
C GLY A 424 2.08 -14.55 29.22
N ASP A 425 2.77 -14.46 28.07
CA ASP A 425 3.12 -13.18 27.46
C ASP A 425 2.00 -12.66 26.54
N LEU A 426 1.24 -13.57 25.90
CA LEU A 426 0.02 -13.21 25.17
C LEU A 426 -1.03 -12.58 26.11
N GLN A 427 -1.18 -13.11 27.33
CA GLN A 427 -2.02 -12.52 28.39
C GLN A 427 -1.64 -11.08 28.73
N LYS A 428 -0.34 -10.77 28.77
CA LYS A 428 0.14 -9.40 29.06
C LYS A 428 -0.18 -8.45 27.90
N ALA A 429 -0.07 -8.93 26.66
CA ALA A 429 -0.33 -8.13 25.46
C ALA A 429 -1.82 -7.82 25.25
N LEU A 430 -2.72 -8.76 25.61
CA LEU A 430 -4.16 -8.65 25.35
C LEU A 430 -5.00 -8.30 26.58
N GLY A 431 -4.39 -8.24 27.77
CA GLY A 431 -5.10 -8.07 29.03
C GLY A 431 -5.52 -9.42 29.65
N SER A 432 -5.91 -9.38 30.94
CA SER A 432 -6.09 -10.53 31.84
C SER A 432 -7.23 -11.51 31.49
N SER A 433 -7.77 -11.47 30.27
CA SER A 433 -8.93 -12.24 29.82
C SER A 433 -8.58 -13.57 29.12
N VAL A 434 -7.30 -13.83 28.84
CA VAL A 434 -6.89 -15.03 28.10
C VAL A 434 -6.66 -16.19 29.07
N ARG A 435 -7.35 -17.32 28.90
CA ARG A 435 -7.14 -18.55 29.70
C ARG A 435 -5.76 -19.16 29.42
N THR A 436 -5.31 -20.06 30.30
CA THR A 436 -4.00 -20.74 30.19
C THR A 436 -3.92 -21.81 29.08
N SER A 437 -5.07 -22.13 28.47
CA SER A 437 -5.22 -23.12 27.40
C SER A 437 -6.07 -22.53 26.28
N CYS A 438 -5.64 -22.70 25.03
CA CYS A 438 -6.38 -22.23 23.86
C CYS A 438 -6.40 -23.28 22.77
N LYS A 439 -7.53 -23.41 22.07
CA LYS A 439 -7.57 -24.17 20.82
C LYS A 439 -6.81 -23.40 19.75
N CYS A 440 -5.87 -24.07 19.10
CA CYS A 440 -4.92 -23.44 18.19
C CYS A 440 -5.01 -24.05 16.79
N PHE A 441 -5.31 -23.20 15.80
CA PHE A 441 -5.32 -23.58 14.38
C PHE A 441 -4.32 -22.73 13.60
N GLU A 442 -3.45 -23.36 12.80
CA GLU A 442 -2.49 -22.65 11.94
C GLU A 442 -3.01 -22.59 10.49
N VAL A 443 -3.17 -21.36 10.00
CA VAL A 443 -3.94 -21.03 8.80
C VAL A 443 -3.27 -21.53 7.52
N TRP A 444 -1.95 -21.41 7.39
CA TRP A 444 -1.28 -21.69 6.12
C TRP A 444 -1.05 -23.19 5.87
N SER A 445 -0.77 -23.95 6.92
CA SER A 445 -0.62 -25.41 6.89
C SER A 445 -1.95 -26.16 7.08
N GLY A 446 -2.98 -25.48 7.58
CA GLY A 446 -4.27 -26.10 7.93
C GLY A 446 -4.20 -27.02 9.14
N LYS A 447 -3.11 -26.94 9.92
CA LYS A 447 -2.89 -27.82 11.07
C LYS A 447 -3.67 -27.34 12.29
N ASP A 448 -4.55 -28.21 12.79
CA ASP A 448 -5.17 -28.07 14.11
C ASP A 448 -4.24 -28.67 15.17
N PHE A 449 -3.80 -27.84 16.11
CA PHE A 449 -2.96 -28.25 17.25
C PHE A 449 -3.79 -28.67 18.46
N GLY A 450 -5.11 -28.55 18.41
CA GLY A 450 -5.99 -28.78 19.55
C GLY A 450 -5.75 -27.77 20.66
N ALA A 451 -6.01 -28.18 21.90
CA ALA A 451 -5.72 -27.36 23.08
C ALA A 451 -4.22 -27.35 23.36
N VAL A 452 -3.61 -26.17 23.35
CA VAL A 452 -2.19 -25.96 23.67
C VAL A 452 -2.09 -25.16 24.96
N GLU A 453 -1.17 -25.59 25.84
CA GLU A 453 -0.86 -24.93 27.11
C GLU A 453 0.62 -24.55 27.17
N GLY A 454 0.94 -23.46 27.86
CA GLY A 454 2.31 -23.01 28.12
C GLY A 454 2.95 -22.28 26.93
N THR A 455 3.30 -23.00 25.87
CA THR A 455 4.08 -22.48 24.74
C THR A 455 3.51 -22.95 23.41
N ILE A 456 3.34 -22.02 22.47
CA ILE A 456 3.11 -22.32 21.07
C ILE A 456 4.44 -22.25 20.32
N SER A 457 4.75 -23.26 19.50
CA SER A 457 6.02 -23.36 18.78
C SER A 457 5.80 -23.98 17.40
N ILE A 458 6.44 -23.40 16.39
CA ILE A 458 6.41 -23.91 15.02
C ILE A 458 7.72 -23.63 14.30
N VAL A 459 8.08 -24.53 13.40
CA VAL A 459 9.19 -24.35 12.46
C VAL A 459 8.68 -23.53 11.28
N VAL A 460 9.30 -22.38 11.03
CA VAL A 460 8.96 -21.49 9.92
C VAL A 460 10.11 -21.50 8.92
N ASP A 461 9.79 -21.74 7.65
CA ASP A 461 10.78 -21.73 6.57
C ASP A 461 11.39 -20.35 6.34
N SER A 462 12.50 -20.30 5.60
CA SER A 462 13.18 -19.04 5.24
C SER A 462 12.20 -18.06 4.61
N HIS A 463 12.18 -16.82 5.10
CA HIS A 463 11.28 -15.75 4.62
C HIS A 463 9.78 -16.05 4.76
N GLY A 464 9.42 -17.16 5.41
CA GLY A 464 8.05 -17.58 5.61
C GLY A 464 7.40 -16.99 6.86
N CYS A 465 6.13 -17.32 7.01
CA CYS A 465 5.34 -16.97 8.18
C CYS A 465 4.46 -18.14 8.64
N ALA A 466 4.00 -18.06 9.88
CA ALA A 466 2.91 -18.86 10.41
C ALA A 466 1.84 -17.91 10.94
N LEU A 467 0.57 -18.26 10.79
CA LEU A 467 -0.55 -17.47 11.31
C LEU A 467 -1.48 -18.39 12.10
N PHE A 468 -1.63 -18.10 13.38
CA PHE A 468 -2.46 -18.85 14.29
C PHE A 468 -3.76 -18.12 14.59
N VAL A 469 -4.85 -18.88 14.64
CA VAL A 469 -6.13 -18.48 15.24
C VAL A 469 -6.26 -19.21 16.57
N LEU A 470 -6.26 -18.47 17.67
CA LEU A 470 -6.36 -19.00 19.02
C LEU A 470 -7.74 -18.71 19.60
N ASN A 471 -8.44 -19.74 20.04
CA ASN A 471 -9.71 -19.64 20.75
C ASN A 471 -9.50 -20.02 22.21
N CYS A 472 -9.43 -19.00 23.06
CA CYS A 472 -9.12 -19.14 24.50
C CYS A 472 -10.36 -19.07 25.40
N ASN A 473 -11.54 -18.84 24.81
CA ASN A 473 -12.81 -18.72 25.53
C ASN A 473 -13.58 -20.04 25.65
N THR A 474 -13.13 -21.10 24.96
CA THR A 474 -13.78 -22.43 24.99
C THR A 474 -13.46 -23.23 26.25
#